data_AF-A0A921DR03-F1
#
_entry.id   AF-A0A921DR03-F1
#
_cell.length_a   1.000
_cell.length_b   1.000
_cell.length_c   1.000
_cell.angle_alpha   90.00
_cell.angle_beta   90.00
_cell.angle_gamma   90.00
#
_symmetry.space_group_name_H-M   'P 1'
#
loop_
_entity.id
_entity.type
_entity.pdbx_description
1 polymer ?
#
loop_
_entity_poly.entity_id
_entity_poly.type
_entity_poly.pdbx_seq_one_letter_code
_entity_poly.pdbx_strand_id
1 'polypeptide(L)'
;MPRRKKHAPATLEETRDWLKKAVHSAPRPLPAGFFPKILEQSVEEGFAREELLNVLDEWLNYGYCRLIDPITQDVEVTPEGEGFFY
;
A
#
# COMPACT_ATOMS: atom_id res chain seq x y z
N MET A 1 12.88 6.48 21.48
CA MET A 1 11.58 6.92 20.93
C MET A 1 10.57 5.79 21.14
N PRO A 2 9.52 5.94 21.97
CA PRO A 2 8.53 4.89 22.11
C PRO A 2 7.73 4.83 20.81
N ARG A 3 7.81 3.69 20.10
CA ARG A 3 6.97 3.37 18.93
C ARG A 3 5.51 3.49 19.38
N ARG A 4 4.83 4.57 18.99
CA ARG A 4 3.39 4.74 19.21
C ARG A 4 2.72 3.50 18.59
N LYS A 5 2.07 2.67 19.42
CA LYS A 5 1.14 1.64 18.96
C LYS A 5 0.04 2.37 18.21
N LYS A 6 0.20 2.57 16.90
CA LYS A 6 -0.93 2.96 16.05
C LYS A 6 -1.85 1.76 16.07
N HIS A 7 -3.04 1.93 16.62
CA HIS A 7 -4.10 0.94 16.46
C HIS A 7 -4.18 0.59 14.97
N ALA A 8 -4.34 -0.70 14.68
CA ALA A 8 -4.79 -1.12 13.37
C ALA A 8 -6.01 -0.28 12.99
N PRO A 9 -6.07 0.27 11.76
CA PRO A 9 -7.22 1.03 11.32
C PRO A 9 -8.49 0.20 11.47
N ALA A 10 -9.55 0.84 11.95
CA ALA A 10 -10.81 0.17 12.22
C ALA A 10 -11.68 0.05 10.96
N THR A 11 -11.30 0.71 9.86
CA THR A 11 -12.08 0.82 8.63
C THR A 11 -11.23 0.69 7.35
N LEU A 12 -11.88 0.33 6.24
CA LEU A 12 -11.28 0.28 4.90
C LEU A 12 -10.70 1.64 4.48
N GLU A 13 -11.40 2.74 4.81
CA GLU A 13 -10.96 4.09 4.46
C GLU A 13 -9.65 4.46 5.16
N GLU A 14 -9.51 4.15 6.46
CA GLU A 14 -8.27 4.38 7.20
C GLU A 14 -7.14 3.48 6.67
N THR A 15 -7.45 2.24 6.27
CA THR A 15 -6.49 1.32 5.64
C THR A 15 -5.96 1.89 4.32
N ARG A 16 -6.86 2.40 3.46
CA ARG A 16 -6.52 3.06 2.21
C ARG A 16 -5.66 4.29 2.43
N ASP A 17 -6.03 5.14 3.40
CA ASP A 17 -5.30 6.39 3.68
C ASP A 17 -3.90 6.10 4.24
N TRP A 18 -3.76 5.06 5.07
CA TRP A 18 -2.46 4.62 5.56
C TRP A 18 -1.58 4.07 4.44
N LEU A 19 -2.10 3.16 3.61
CA LEU A 19 -1.35 2.60 2.47
C LEU A 19 -0.92 3.70 1.51
N LYS A 20 -1.84 4.64 1.21
CA LYS A 20 -1.55 5.79 0.35
C LYS A 20 -0.39 6.61 0.91
N LYS A 21 -0.39 6.89 2.22
CA LYS A 21 0.71 7.61 2.89
C LYS A 21 2.02 6.83 2.85
N ALA A 22 1.97 5.50 2.97
CA ALA A 22 3.16 4.66 2.88
C ALA A 22 3.80 4.73 1.48
N VAL A 23 2.99 4.63 0.42
CA VAL A 23 3.44 4.78 -0.98
C VAL A 23 3.93 6.20 -1.27
N HIS A 24 3.21 7.22 -0.81
CA HIS A 24 3.63 8.63 -0.95
C HIS A 24 4.99 8.91 -0.31
N SER A 25 5.28 8.26 0.82
CA SER A 25 6.54 8.44 1.56
C SER A 25 7.71 7.66 0.93
N ALA A 26 7.45 6.80 -0.05
CA ALA A 26 8.48 6.01 -0.71
C ALA A 26 9.28 6.86 -1.72
N PRO A 27 10.54 6.50 -2.02
CA PRO A 27 11.28 7.06 -3.15
C PRO A 27 10.50 6.92 -4.46
N ARG A 28 10.72 7.86 -5.39
CA ARG A 28 10.16 7.83 -6.75
C ARG A 28 11.21 7.37 -7.76
N PRO A 29 10.89 6.45 -8.69
CA PRO A 29 9.66 5.65 -8.74
C PRO A 29 9.59 4.67 -7.55
N LEU A 30 8.38 4.19 -7.25
CA LEU A 30 8.16 3.20 -6.17
C LEU A 30 9.14 2.03 -6.34
N PRO A 31 10.04 1.76 -5.38
CA PRO A 31 11.03 0.70 -5.53
C PRO A 31 10.37 -0.68 -5.61
N ALA A 32 10.88 -1.56 -6.47
CA ALA A 32 10.47 -2.96 -6.48
C ALA A 32 10.69 -3.60 -5.10
N GLY A 33 9.74 -4.43 -4.67
CA GLY A 33 9.68 -5.07 -3.37
C GLY A 33 9.22 -4.14 -2.24
N PHE A 34 8.91 -2.87 -2.53
CA PHE A 34 8.38 -1.96 -1.52
C PHE A 34 6.95 -2.30 -1.14
N PHE A 35 6.09 -2.62 -2.11
CA PHE A 35 4.68 -2.93 -1.84
C PHE A 35 4.48 -4.18 -0.98
N PRO A 36 5.13 -5.32 -1.28
CA PRO A 36 5.05 -6.52 -0.44
C PRO A 36 5.54 -6.25 0.99
N LYS A 37 6.61 -5.46 1.13
CA LYS A 37 7.16 -5.11 2.43
C LYS A 37 6.21 -4.26 3.28
N ILE A 38 5.51 -3.29 2.67
CA ILE A 38 4.51 -2.51 3.42
C ILE A 38 3.29 -3.38 3.77
N LEU A 39 2.88 -4.30 2.90
CA LEU A 39 1.78 -5.24 3.21
C LEU A 39 2.13 -6.10 4.43
N GLU A 40 3.32 -6.70 4.47
CA GLU A 40 3.79 -7.48 5.62
C GLU A 40 3.82 -6.63 6.90
N GLN A 41 4.40 -5.43 6.81
CA GLN A 41 4.46 -4.51 7.94
C GLN A 41 3.06 -4.10 8.45
N SER A 42 2.11 -3.82 7.55
CA SER A 42 0.74 -3.51 7.92
C SER A 42 0.07 -4.67 8.66
N VAL A 43 0.27 -5.91 8.20
CA VAL A 43 -0.26 -7.10 8.90
C VAL A 43 0.34 -7.22 10.31
N GLU A 44 1.65 -6.99 10.47
CA GLU A 44 2.29 -6.96 11.79
C GLU A 44 1.78 -5.83 12.70
N GLU A 45 1.40 -4.69 12.12
CA GLU A 45 0.75 -3.57 12.83
C GLU A 45 -0.73 -3.84 13.15
N GLY A 46 -1.28 -4.97 12.68
CA GLY A 46 -2.61 -5.49 13.03
C GLY A 46 -3.69 -5.24 11.97
N PHE A 47 -3.32 -4.79 10.76
CA PHE A 47 -4.26 -4.60 9.66
C PHE A 47 -4.78 -5.94 9.16
N ALA A 48 -6.05 -5.99 8.76
CA ALA A 48 -6.60 -7.16 8.09
C ALA A 48 -5.97 -7.29 6.69
N ARG A 49 -5.36 -8.44 6.40
CA ARG A 49 -4.74 -8.70 5.09
C ARG A 49 -5.73 -8.56 3.95
N GLU A 50 -6.96 -9.04 4.14
CA GLU A 50 -8.04 -8.93 3.14
C GLU A 50 -8.33 -7.47 2.76
N GLU A 51 -8.41 -6.56 3.75
CA GLU A 51 -8.64 -5.13 3.50
C GLU A 51 -7.48 -4.47 2.74
N LEU A 52 -6.24 -4.85 3.05
CA LEU A 52 -5.07 -4.38 2.31
C LEU A 52 -5.10 -4.83 0.85
N LEU A 53 -5.53 -6.08 0.60
CA LEU A 53 -5.67 -6.62 -0.75
C LEU A 53 -6.84 -5.99 -1.51
N ASN A 54 -7.97 -5.73 -0.84
CA ASN A 54 -9.10 -5.01 -1.43
C ASN A 54 -8.65 -3.62 -1.93
N VAL A 55 -7.89 -2.88 -1.12
CA VAL A 55 -7.33 -1.57 -1.51
C VAL A 55 -6.35 -1.71 -2.69
N LEU A 56 -5.49 -2.74 -2.68
CA LEU A 56 -4.58 -3.00 -3.79
C LEU A 56 -5.36 -3.28 -5.09
N ASP A 57 -6.37 -4.16 -5.02
CA ASP A 57 -7.24 -4.48 -6.16
C ASP A 57 -7.96 -3.24 -6.68
N GLU A 58 -8.44 -2.35 -5.81
CA GLU A 58 -8.98 -1.05 -6.23
C GLU A 58 -7.94 -0.25 -7.04
N TRP A 59 -6.70 -0.13 -6.55
CA TRP A 59 -5.65 0.64 -7.24
C TRP A 59 -5.24 0.03 -8.57
N LEU A 60 -5.23 -1.30 -8.68
CA LEU A 60 -5.02 -2.01 -9.94
C LEU A 60 -6.18 -1.76 -10.91
N ASN A 61 -7.43 -1.80 -10.43
CA ASN A 61 -8.62 -1.55 -11.25
C ASN A 61 -8.72 -0.10 -11.75
N TYR A 62 -8.34 0.88 -10.92
CA TYR A 62 -8.27 2.29 -11.33
C TYR A 62 -7.05 2.60 -12.23
N GLY A 63 -6.12 1.65 -12.37
CA GLY A 63 -4.90 1.82 -13.15
C GLY A 63 -3.85 2.71 -12.48
N TYR A 64 -3.93 2.92 -11.16
CA TYR A 64 -2.91 3.67 -10.39
C TYR A 64 -1.65 2.83 -10.14
N CYS A 65 -1.81 1.53 -10.05
CA CYS A 65 -0.74 0.58 -9.87
C CYS A 65 -0.80 -0.47 -10.98
N ARG A 66 0.36 -1.08 -11.27
CA ARG A 66 0.46 -2.24 -12.15
C ARG A 66 1.26 -3.33 -11.45
N LEU A 67 0.74 -4.56 -11.47
CA LEU A 67 1.47 -5.72 -10.98
C LEU A 67 2.73 -5.96 -11.83
N ILE A 68 3.87 -6.00 -11.15
CA ILE A 68 5.16 -6.39 -11.73
C ILE A 68 5.55 -7.81 -11.35
N ASP A 69 5.10 -8.27 -10.17
CA ASP A 69 5.26 -9.66 -9.71
C ASP A 69 3.98 -10.14 -9.01
N PRO A 70 3.21 -11.06 -9.63
CA PRO A 70 1.98 -11.58 -9.04
C PRO A 70 2.22 -12.55 -7.86
N ILE A 71 3.42 -13.12 -7.71
CA ILE A 71 3.73 -14.06 -6.63
C ILE A 71 3.91 -13.30 -5.32
N THR A 72 4.66 -12.20 -5.38
CA THR A 72 4.93 -11.34 -4.21
C THR A 72 3.90 -10.23 -4.04
N GLN A 73 2.99 -10.05 -5.01
CA GLN A 73 2.04 -8.94 -5.09
C GLN A 73 2.74 -7.58 -5.16
N ASP A 74 3.87 -7.55 -5.87
CA ASP A 74 4.62 -6.32 -6.07
C ASP A 74 4.04 -5.50 -7.21
N VAL A 75 4.10 -4.18 -7.04
CA VAL A 75 3.52 -3.23 -7.98
C VAL A 75 4.48 -2.08 -8.28
N GLU A 76 4.35 -1.55 -9.48
CA GLU A 76 4.87 -0.24 -9.84
C GLU A 76 3.72 0.78 -9.86
N VAL A 77 4.05 2.05 -9.59
CA VAL A 77 3.12 3.16 -9.74
C VAL A 77 3.11 3.60 -11.20
N THR A 78 1.92 3.68 -11.79
CA THR A 78 1.73 4.14 -13.17
C THR A 78 1.77 5.67 -13.25
N PRO A 79 1.89 6.28 -14.45
CA PRO A 79 1.76 7.73 -14.61
C PRO A 79 0.44 8.29 -14.04
N GLU A 80 -0.67 7.56 -14.17
CA GLU A 80 -1.95 7.92 -13.57
C GLU A 80 -1.90 7.85 -12.03
N GLY A 81 -1.23 6.83 -11.50
CA GLY A 81 -0.99 6.68 -10.08
C GLY A 81 -0.09 7.75 -9.50
N GLU A 82 0.85 8.30 -10.26
CA GLU A 82 1.70 9.39 -9.79
C GLU A 82 0.87 10.60 -9.36
N GLY A 83 -0.18 10.96 -10.11
CA GLY A 83 -1.09 12.06 -9.73
C GLY A 83 -2.02 11.74 -8.57
N PHE A 84 -2.19 10.46 -8.23
CA PHE A 84 -2.98 10.03 -7.07
C PHE A 84 -2.13 9.96 -5.80
N PHE A 85 -0.92 9.41 -5.90
CA PHE A 85 -0.03 9.14 -4.77
C PHE A 85 0.91 10.28 -4.44
N TYR A 86 1.37 11.09 -5.39
CA TYR A 86 2.40 12.12 -5.20
C TYR A 86 1.88 13.54 -5.45
#